data_AF-A0A2U2SFL1-F1
#
_entry.id   AF-A0A2U2SFL1-F1
#
_cell.length_a   1.000
_cell.length_b   1.000
_cell.length_c   1.000
_cell.angle_alpha   90.00
_cell.angle_beta   90.00
_cell.angle_gamma   90.00
#
_symmetry.space_group_name_H-M   'P 1'
#
loop_
_entity.id
_entity.type
_entity.pdbx_description
1 polymer ?
#
loop_
_entity_poly.entity_id
_entity_poly.type
_entity_poly.pdbx_seq_one_letter_code
_entity_poly.pdbx_strand_id
1 'polypeptide(L)'
;MSNFSYEVTSDDKLWALLAYIFSPLVPILLMLMEDKKNRPFIKAHNAQALILGIIAIVTFSFCIGIFVWLYAIYLGFQAYQGKLVTVPVITDFVKGQGWA
;
A
#
# COMPACT_ATOMS: atom_id res chain seq x y z
N MET A 1 28.58 0.78 -33.12
CA MET A 1 27.64 1.11 -32.02
C MET A 1 28.30 0.66 -30.73
N SER A 2 28.78 1.60 -29.92
CA SER A 2 29.45 1.32 -28.65
C SER A 2 28.47 0.64 -27.70
N ASN A 3 28.72 -0.63 -27.38
CA ASN A 3 28.07 -1.33 -26.27
C ASN A 3 28.53 -0.67 -24.96
N PHE A 4 27.87 0.40 -24.55
CA PHE A 4 27.92 0.89 -23.17
C PHE A 4 27.25 -0.17 -22.30
N SER A 5 28.00 -1.19 -21.91
CA SER A 5 27.69 -2.03 -20.76
C SER A 5 27.65 -1.10 -19.54
N TYR A 6 26.47 -0.56 -19.22
CA TYR A 6 26.29 0.22 -17.99
C TYR A 6 26.68 -0.69 -16.82
N GLU A 7 27.76 -0.34 -16.11
CA GLU A 7 28.23 -1.11 -14.98
C GLU A 7 27.19 -1.05 -13.85
N VAL A 8 26.61 -2.21 -13.51
CA VAL A 8 25.65 -2.31 -12.40
C VAL A 8 26.42 -2.52 -11.11
N THR A 9 26.36 -1.54 -10.22
CA THR A 9 27.07 -1.57 -8.94
C THR A 9 26.32 -2.41 -7.89
N SER A 10 26.99 -2.82 -6.81
CA SER A 10 26.32 -3.48 -5.68
C SER A 10 25.28 -2.58 -5.00
N ASP A 11 25.54 -1.27 -4.96
CA ASP A 11 24.62 -0.26 -4.44
C ASP A 11 23.34 -0.16 -5.30
N ASP A 12 23.46 -0.22 -6.64
CA ASP A 12 22.29 -0.30 -7.54
C ASP A 12 21.37 -1.47 -7.23
N LYS A 13 21.97 -2.65 -7.00
CA LYS A 13 21.24 -3.88 -6.69
C LYS A 13 20.52 -3.75 -5.35
N LEU A 14 21.18 -3.16 -4.36
CA LEU A 14 20.59 -2.90 -3.05
C LEU A 14 19.38 -1.96 -3.15
N TRP A 15 19.54 -0.81 -3.82
CA TRP A 15 18.46 0.16 -3.95
C TRP A 15 17.29 -0.38 -4.78
N ALA A 16 17.56 -1.15 -5.84
CA ALA A 16 16.51 -1.83 -6.59
C ALA A 16 15.72 -2.80 -5.71
N LEU A 17 16.40 -3.64 -4.91
CA LEU A 17 15.74 -4.56 -3.97
C LEU A 17 14.86 -3.80 -2.95
N LEU A 18 15.42 -2.74 -2.35
CA LEU A 18 14.69 -1.92 -1.38
C LEU A 18 13.47 -1.25 -2.00
N ALA A 19 13.56 -0.81 -3.26
CA ALA A 19 12.45 -0.22 -4.00
C ALA A 19 11.25 -1.17 -4.10
N TYR A 20 11.48 -2.46 -4.33
CA TYR A 20 10.39 -3.45 -4.36
C TYR A 20 9.84 -3.76 -2.97
N ILE A 21 10.69 -3.97 -1.97
CA ILE A 21 10.26 -4.40 -0.63
C ILE A 21 9.46 -3.29 0.09
N PHE A 22 9.92 -2.05 -0.03
CA PHE A 22 9.37 -0.91 0.71
C PHE A 22 8.61 0.07 -0.22
N SER A 23 8.00 -0.46 -1.28
CA SER A 23 7.13 0.33 -2.15
C SER A 23 5.86 0.74 -1.39
N PRO A 24 5.35 2.00 -1.55
CA PRO A 24 5.81 3.03 -2.47
C PRO A 24 6.86 3.99 -1.89
N LEU A 25 7.21 3.85 -0.60
CA LEU A 25 8.09 4.79 0.09
C LEU A 25 9.47 4.90 -0.58
N VAL A 26 10.18 3.78 -0.74
CA VAL A 26 11.54 3.79 -1.34
C VAL A 26 11.54 4.25 -2.79
N PRO A 27 10.59 3.84 -3.66
CA PRO A 27 10.51 4.39 -5.01
C PRO A 27 10.33 5.90 -5.09
N ILE A 28 9.51 6.48 -4.20
CA ILE A 28 9.34 7.94 -4.10
C ILE A 28 10.65 8.59 -3.67
N LEU A 29 11.34 8.04 -2.66
CA LEU A 29 12.66 8.54 -2.24
C LEU A 29 13.68 8.50 -3.39
N LEU A 30 13.74 7.40 -4.14
CA LEU A 30 14.63 7.26 -5.29
C LEU A 30 14.35 8.27 -6.41
N MET A 31 13.11 8.76 -6.55
CA MET A 31 12.78 9.85 -7.50
C MET A 31 13.32 11.20 -7.05
N LEU A 32 13.50 11.41 -5.74
CA LEU A 32 14.03 12.64 -5.16
C LEU A 32 15.56 12.63 -5.04
N MET A 33 16.20 11.46 -5.03
CA MET A 33 17.66 11.31 -4.97
C MET A 33 18.32 11.51 -6.33
N GLU A 34 18.99 12.65 -6.54
CA GLU A 34 19.58 12.99 -7.84
C GLU A 34 20.71 12.07 -8.29
N ASP A 35 21.47 11.53 -7.35
CA ASP A 35 22.57 10.58 -7.57
C ASP A 35 22.07 9.18 -7.97
N LYS A 36 20.84 8.83 -7.60
CA LYS A 36 20.24 7.50 -7.88
C LYS A 36 19.23 7.53 -9.02
N LYS A 37 18.37 8.55 -9.12
CA LYS A 37 17.22 8.58 -10.04
C LYS A 37 17.59 8.40 -11.50
N ASN A 38 18.80 8.83 -11.86
CA ASN A 38 19.30 8.79 -13.23
C ASN A 38 20.13 7.54 -13.54
N ARG A 39 20.41 6.67 -12.55
CA ARG A 39 21.16 5.43 -12.79
C ARG A 39 20.30 4.47 -13.62
N PRO A 40 20.79 3.98 -14.78
CA PRO A 40 19.98 3.20 -15.71
C PRO A 40 19.32 1.96 -15.08
N PHE A 41 20.05 1.24 -14.23
CA PHE A 41 19.55 0.05 -13.54
C PHE A 41 18.40 0.38 -12.58
N ILE A 42 18.59 1.40 -11.72
CA ILE A 42 17.56 1.85 -10.78
C ILE A 42 16.34 2.35 -11.55
N LYS A 43 16.53 3.17 -12.59
CA LYS A 43 15.44 3.72 -13.41
C LYS A 43 14.59 2.62 -14.07
N ALA A 44 15.22 1.54 -14.53
CA ALA A 44 14.52 0.38 -15.11
C ALA A 44 13.65 -0.38 -14.10
N HIS A 45 13.96 -0.32 -12.80
CA HIS A 45 13.24 -1.05 -11.75
C HIS A 45 12.30 -0.17 -10.93
N ASN A 46 12.60 1.13 -10.79
CA ASN A 46 11.87 2.01 -9.88
C ASN A 46 10.39 2.16 -10.23
N ALA A 47 10.08 2.35 -11.53
CA ALA A 47 8.70 2.53 -11.99
C ALA A 47 7.85 1.27 -11.81
N GLN A 48 8.38 0.10 -12.15
CA GLN A 48 7.68 -1.17 -11.95
C GLN A 48 7.49 -1.50 -10.46
N ALA A 49 8.50 -1.21 -9.61
CA ALA A 49 8.39 -1.37 -8.16
C ALA A 49 7.29 -0.46 -7.57
N LEU A 50 7.20 0.80 -8.03
CA LEU A 50 6.16 1.72 -7.60
C LEU A 50 4.76 1.24 -8.00
N ILE A 51 4.57 0.86 -9.27
CA ILE A 51 3.28 0.38 -9.77
C ILE A 51 2.84 -0.89 -9.03
N LEU A 52 3.74 -1.85 -8.83
CA LEU A 52 3.44 -3.08 -8.10
C LEU A 52 3.07 -2.81 -6.63
N GLY A 53 3.74 -1.86 -5.97
CA GLY A 53 3.39 -1.47 -4.61
C GLY A 53 2.00 -0.84 -4.50
N ILE A 54 1.62 0.01 -5.47
CA ILE A 54 0.27 0.58 -5.53
C ILE A 54 -0.77 -0.52 -5.75
N ILE A 55 -0.54 -1.44 -6.69
CA ILE A 55 -1.43 -2.59 -6.92
C ILE A 55 -1.56 -3.40 -5.62
N ALA A 56 -0.46 -3.70 -4.95
CA ALA A 56 -0.48 -4.44 -3.69
C ALA A 56 -1.35 -3.75 -2.64
N ILE A 57 -1.20 -2.44 -2.41
CA ILE A 57 -2.02 -1.67 -1.44
C ILE A 57 -3.50 -1.73 -1.81
N VAL A 58 -3.84 -1.48 -3.08
CA VAL A 58 -5.23 -1.48 -3.56
C VAL A 58 -5.85 -2.87 -3.41
N THR A 59 -5.15 -3.92 -3.83
CA THR A 59 -5.63 -5.30 -3.74
C THR A 59 -5.78 -5.74 -2.28
N PHE A 60 -4.82 -5.40 -1.40
CA PHE A 60 -4.91 -5.73 0.03
C PHE A 60 -6.12 -5.07 0.68
N SER A 61 -6.35 -3.79 0.35
CA SER A 61 -7.50 -3.02 0.82
C SER A 61 -8.81 -3.62 0.31
N PHE A 62 -8.85 -4.12 -0.92
CA PHE A 62 -10.04 -4.77 -1.48
C PHE A 62 -10.29 -6.15 -0.83
N CYS A 63 -9.24 -6.94 -0.61
CA CYS A 63 -9.33 -8.25 0.01
C CYS A 63 -9.85 -8.19 1.44
N ILE A 64 -9.41 -7.24 2.26
CA ILE A 64 -9.92 -7.08 3.64
C ILE A 64 -11.21 -6.26 3.64
N GLY A 65 -11.26 -5.20 2.85
CA GLY A 65 -12.39 -4.27 2.78
C GLY A 65 -13.69 -4.94 2.36
N ILE A 66 -13.64 -5.94 1.47
CA ILE A 66 -14.84 -6.69 1.08
C ILE A 66 -15.46 -7.43 2.27
N PHE A 67 -14.66 -8.02 3.17
CA PHE A 67 -15.17 -8.70 4.35
C PHE A 67 -15.76 -7.72 5.36
N VAL A 68 -15.12 -6.58 5.58
CA VAL A 68 -15.65 -5.51 6.44
C VAL A 68 -16.98 -4.98 5.88
N TRP A 69 -17.08 -4.81 4.57
CA TRP A 69 -18.31 -4.37 3.90
C TRP A 69 -19.44 -5.40 4.02
N LEU A 70 -19.15 -6.69 3.84
CA LEU A 70 -20.13 -7.76 4.06
C LEU A 70 -20.60 -7.80 5.53
N TYR A 71 -19.69 -7.62 6.48
CA TYR A 71 -20.04 -7.52 7.90
C TYR A 71 -20.94 -6.30 8.16
N ALA A 72 -20.65 -5.15 7.56
CA ALA A 72 -21.49 -3.96 7.66
C ALA A 72 -22.91 -4.19 7.10
N ILE A 73 -23.05 -4.91 5.98
CA ILE A 73 -24.36 -5.31 5.44
C ILE A 73 -25.11 -6.21 6.44
N TYR A 74 -24.44 -7.21 7.01
CA TYR A 74 -25.04 -8.08 8.02
C TYR A 74 -25.55 -7.28 9.24
N LEU A 75 -24.75 -6.34 9.75
CA LEU A 75 -25.15 -5.46 10.83
C LEU A 75 -26.33 -4.55 10.42
N GLY A 76 -26.30 -3.99 9.22
CA GLY A 76 -27.40 -3.20 8.67
C GLY A 76 -28.70 -4.01 8.58
N PHE A 77 -28.63 -5.29 8.23
CA PHE A 77 -29.79 -6.17 8.22
C PHE A 77 -30.35 -6.44 9.63
N GLN A 78 -29.49 -6.65 10.63
CA GLN A 78 -29.93 -6.76 12.03
C GLN A 78 -30.60 -5.46 12.52
N ALA A 79 -30.04 -4.30 12.17
CA ALA A 79 -30.61 -2.99 12.48
C ALA A 79 -31.97 -2.77 11.78
N TYR A 80 -32.11 -3.20 10.52
CA TYR A 80 -33.37 -3.17 9.78
C TYR A 80 -34.48 -4.00 10.46
N GLN A 81 -34.11 -5.06 11.17
CA GLN A 81 -35.03 -5.86 11.99
C GLN A 81 -35.41 -5.20 13.33
N GLY A 82 -34.95 -3.97 13.60
CA GLY A 82 -35.21 -3.23 14.84
C GLY A 82 -34.38 -3.69 16.04
N LYS A 83 -33.34 -4.51 15.83
CA LYS A 83 -32.43 -4.94 16.90
C LYS A 83 -31.37 -3.87 17.14
N LEU A 84 -31.05 -3.62 18.40
CA LEU A 84 -29.89 -2.79 18.75
C LEU A 84 -28.61 -3.55 18.45
N VAL A 85 -27.85 -3.04 17.49
CA VAL A 85 -26.60 -3.65 17.04
C VAL A 85 -25.45 -3.13 17.88
N THR A 86 -24.73 -4.04 18.53
CA THR A 86 -23.51 -3.74 19.27
C THR A 86 -22.30 -4.27 18.52
N VAL A 87 -21.42 -3.36 18.11
CA VAL A 87 -20.13 -3.69 17.51
C VAL A 87 -19.09 -3.57 18.64
N PRO A 88 -18.47 -4.67 19.08
CA PRO A 88 -17.51 -4.63 20.18
C PRO A 88 -16.38 -3.65 19.86
N VAL A 89 -15.89 -2.93 20.89
CA VAL A 89 -14.90 -1.83 20.78
C VAL A 89 -15.45 -0.56 20.13
N ILE A 90 -16.10 -0.66 18.96
CA ILE A 90 -16.61 0.51 18.23
C ILE A 90 -17.79 1.14 18.97
N THR A 91 -18.75 0.34 19.43
CA THR A 91 -19.92 0.85 20.16
C THR A 91 -19.53 1.53 21.47
N ASP A 92 -18.57 0.98 22.21
CA ASP A 92 -18.11 1.57 23.48
C ASP A 92 -17.32 2.86 23.24
N PHE A 93 -16.51 2.92 22.17
CA PHE A 93 -15.83 4.15 21.73
C PHE A 93 -16.84 5.25 21.38
N VAL A 94 -17.84 4.95 20.55
CA VAL A 94 -18.89 5.90 20.12
C VAL A 94 -19.66 6.46 21.33
N LYS A 95 -20.02 5.60 22.29
CA LYS A 95 -20.66 6.02 23.55
C LYS A 95 -19.73 6.89 24.39
N GLY A 96 -18.45 6.55 24.48
CA GLY A 96 -17.43 7.34 25.18
C GLY A 96 -17.21 8.74 24.57
N GLN A 97 -17.53 8.93 23.29
CA GLN A 97 -17.50 10.23 22.60
C GLN A 97 -18.82 11.01 22.71
N GLY A 98 -19.87 10.44 23.32
CA GLY A 98 -21.19 11.06 23.43
C GLY A 98 -21.99 11.11 22.11
N TRP A 99 -21.63 10.27 21.13
CA TRP A 99 -22.33 10.17 19.85
C TRP A 99 -23.56 9.25 19.89
N ALA A 100 -23.67 8.44 20.94
CA ALA A 100 -24.77 7.52 21.22
C ALA A 100 -24.96 7.37 22.74
#